data_AF-A0A1V2NQU3-F1
#
_entry.id   AF-A0A1V2NQU3-F1
#
_cell.length_a   1.000
_cell.length_b   1.000
_cell.length_c   1.000
_cell.angle_alpha   90.00
_cell.angle_beta   90.00
_cell.angle_gamma   90.00
#
_symmetry.space_group_name_H-M   'P 1'
#
loop_
_entity.id
_entity.type
_entity.pdbx_description
1 polymer ?
#
loop_
_entity_poly.entity_id
_entity_poly.type
_entity_poly.pdbx_seq_one_letter_code
_entity_poly.pdbx_strand_id
1 'polypeptide(L)'
;MDATRATALLDELERAVDRRLRHLTADAESLRHDRADATADDEHDPEGSTLSGEWAQVDALARASVAERDEIRAARERVASGTFGVCEVCGRPIADARLEARPTARRCIVCAT
;
A
#
# COMPACT_ATOMS: atom_id res chain seq x y z
N MET A 1 7.21 -11.15 -19.47
CA MET A 1 5.94 -10.40 -19.32
C MET A 1 6.06 -9.16 -20.18
N ASP A 2 5.07 -8.87 -21.03
CA ASP A 2 5.10 -7.65 -21.85
C ASP A 2 4.61 -6.41 -21.08
N ALA A 3 4.87 -5.23 -21.65
CA ALA A 3 4.52 -3.94 -21.04
C ALA A 3 3.00 -3.72 -20.92
N THR A 4 2.20 -4.28 -21.83
CA THR A 4 0.73 -4.17 -21.80
C THR A 4 0.16 -4.91 -20.59
N ARG A 5 0.59 -6.15 -20.37
CA ARG A 5 0.20 -6.97 -19.22
C ARG A 5 0.70 -6.37 -17.91
N ALA A 6 1.94 -5.88 -17.88
CA ALA A 6 2.48 -5.18 -16.71
C ALA A 6 1.65 -3.94 -16.35
N THR A 7 1.28 -3.12 -17.35
CA THR A 7 0.45 -1.92 -17.14
C THR A 7 -0.92 -2.29 -16.60
N ALA A 8 -1.59 -3.30 -17.18
CA ALA A 8 -2.90 -3.73 -16.71
C ALA A 8 -2.89 -4.25 -15.25
N LEU A 9 -1.85 -4.99 -14.86
CA LEU A 9 -1.68 -5.43 -13.47
C LEU A 9 -1.44 -4.25 -12.52
N LEU A 10 -0.63 -3.27 -12.91
CA LEU A 10 -0.37 -2.07 -12.11
C LEU A 10 -1.61 -1.18 -11.99
N ASP A 11 -2.42 -1.06 -13.04
CA ASP A 11 -3.71 -0.35 -13.01
C ASP A 11 -4.67 -0.97 -11.99
N GLU A 12 -4.80 -2.30 -11.98
CA GLU A 12 -5.68 -2.99 -11.02
C GLU A 12 -5.17 -2.84 -9.59
N LEU A 13 -3.85 -2.97 -9.39
CA LEU A 13 -3.24 -2.80 -8.08
C LEU A 13 -3.43 -1.36 -7.56
N GLU A 14 -3.27 -0.35 -8.42
CA GLU A 14 -3.49 1.06 -8.06
C GLU A 14 -4.93 1.31 -7.64
N ARG A 15 -5.92 0.81 -8.42
CA ARG A 15 -7.34 0.92 -8.05
C ARG A 15 -7.63 0.26 -6.71
N ALA A 16 -7.01 -0.90 -6.43
CA ALA A 16 -7.19 -1.60 -5.17
C ALA A 16 -6.62 -0.81 -3.99
N VAL A 17 -5.41 -0.27 -4.13
CA VAL A 17 -4.76 0.57 -3.10
C VAL A 17 -5.54 1.86 -2.88
N ASP A 18 -6.02 2.51 -3.93
CA ASP A 18 -6.83 3.73 -3.84
C ASP A 18 -8.16 3.49 -3.13
N ARG A 19 -8.83 2.36 -3.40
CA ARG A 19 -10.03 1.95 -2.65
C ARG A 19 -9.71 1.78 -1.17
N ARG A 20 -8.60 1.12 -0.84
CA ARG A 20 -8.17 0.89 0.54
C ARG A 20 -7.85 2.19 1.27
N LEU A 21 -7.12 3.10 0.62
CA LEU A 21 -6.79 4.41 1.18
C LEU A 21 -8.04 5.25 1.45
N ARG A 22 -9.02 5.24 0.54
CA ARG A 22 -10.29 5.95 0.76
C ARG A 22 -11.04 5.41 1.98
N HIS A 23 -11.11 4.10 2.13
CA HIS A 23 -11.75 3.47 3.29
C HIS A 23 -11.04 3.83 4.60
N LEU A 24 -9.72 3.64 4.67
CA LEU A 24 -8.92 3.98 5.86
C LEU A 24 -8.99 5.47 6.22
N THR A 25 -9.13 6.34 5.22
CA THR A 25 -9.28 7.79 5.46
C THR A 25 -10.63 8.08 6.12
N ALA A 26 -11.71 7.45 5.64
CA ALA A 26 -13.03 7.58 6.26
C ALA A 26 -13.05 7.00 7.69
N ASP A 27 -12.42 5.85 7.92
CA ASP A 27 -12.34 5.23 9.24
C ASP A 27 -11.57 6.14 10.22
N ALA A 28 -10.46 6.74 9.77
CA ALA A 28 -9.69 7.68 10.58
C ALA A 28 -10.43 9.00 10.87
N GLU A 29 -11.41 9.38 10.05
CA GLU A 29 -12.28 10.53 10.29
C GLU A 29 -13.37 10.18 11.30
N SER A 30 -14.01 9.02 11.17
CA SER A 30 -14.99 8.50 12.14
C SER A 30 -14.38 8.38 13.53
N LEU A 31 -13.23 7.71 13.65
CA LEU A 31 -12.54 7.56 14.94
C LEU A 31 -12.15 8.90 15.57
N ARG A 32 -11.88 9.93 14.76
CA ARG A 32 -11.61 11.28 15.27
C ARG A 32 -12.86 11.95 15.80
N HIS A 33 -14.00 11.76 15.14
CA HIS A 33 -15.29 12.27 15.59
C HIS A 33 -15.72 11.60 16.89
N ASP A 34 -15.67 10.27 16.96
CA ASP A 34 -16.02 9.49 18.15
C ASP A 34 -15.19 9.91 19.37
N ARG A 35 -13.89 10.17 19.15
CA ARG A 35 -12.99 10.65 20.19
C ARG A 35 -13.32 12.07 20.65
N ALA A 36 -13.71 12.95 19.74
CA ALA A 36 -14.08 14.32 20.07
C ALA A 36 -15.37 14.36 20.90
N ASP A 37 -16.35 13.52 20.54
CA ASP A 37 -17.61 13.37 21.27
C ASP A 37 -17.36 12.77 22.67
N ALA A 38 -16.53 11.72 22.77
CA ALA A 38 -16.14 11.13 24.06
C ALA A 38 -15.39 12.13 24.97
N THR A 39 -14.51 12.97 24.41
CA THR A 39 -13.82 14.01 25.21
C THR A 39 -14.74 15.15 25.68
N ALA A 40 -15.92 15.30 25.07
CA ALA A 40 -16.91 16.28 25.49
C ALA A 40 -17.77 15.78 26.67
N ASP A 41 -17.75 14.48 26.98
CA ASP A 41 -18.63 13.81 27.94
C ASP A 41 -17.87 12.97 28.99
N ASP A 42 -17.04 13.64 29.80
CA ASP A 42 -16.71 13.22 31.18
C ASP A 42 -15.31 12.64 31.49
N GLU A 43 -14.98 12.83 32.78
CA GLU A 43 -13.67 12.89 33.41
C GLU A 43 -12.97 11.53 33.58
N HIS A 44 -13.61 10.39 33.27
CA HIS A 44 -12.96 9.06 33.34
C HIS A 44 -13.60 8.02 32.42
N ASP A 45 -13.27 8.06 31.13
CA ASP A 45 -13.69 7.04 30.15
C ASP A 45 -12.58 6.00 29.84
N PRO A 46 -12.78 4.70 30.14
CA PRO A 46 -11.86 3.62 29.75
C PRO A 46 -11.74 3.41 28.22
N GLU A 47 -12.71 3.87 27.42
CA GLU A 47 -12.71 3.71 25.95
C GLU A 47 -11.68 4.61 25.24
N GLY A 48 -11.09 5.60 25.92
CA GLY A 48 -9.98 6.38 25.36
C GLY A 48 -8.75 5.54 25.00
N SER A 49 -8.55 4.40 25.68
CA SER A 49 -7.44 3.48 25.42
C SER A 49 -7.69 2.58 24.19
N THR A 50 -8.93 2.16 23.95
CA THR A 50 -9.33 1.35 22.79
C THR A 50 -9.31 2.20 21.51
N LEU A 51 -9.87 3.40 21.55
CA LEU A 51 -9.83 4.37 20.45
C LEU A 51 -8.39 4.79 20.07
N SER A 52 -7.45 4.75 21.02
CA SER A 52 -6.02 4.95 20.74
C SER A 52 -5.42 3.82 19.91
N GLY A 53 -5.75 2.58 20.24
CA GLY A 53 -5.26 1.39 19.54
C GLY A 53 -5.82 1.28 18.13
N GLU A 54 -7.13 1.54 17.97
CA GLU A 54 -7.80 1.54 16.67
C GLU A 54 -7.24 2.61 15.74
N TRP A 55 -7.03 3.83 16.25
CA TRP A 55 -6.40 4.89 15.48
C TRP A 55 -4.98 4.51 15.03
N ALA A 56 -4.16 3.94 15.91
CA ALA A 56 -2.81 3.51 15.58
C ALA A 56 -2.80 2.40 14.50
N GLN A 57 -3.78 1.49 14.53
CA GLN A 57 -3.93 0.45 13.52
C GLN A 57 -4.31 1.05 12.15
N VAL A 58 -5.31 1.94 12.12
CA VAL A 58 -5.75 2.60 10.87
C VAL A 58 -4.60 3.42 10.27
N ASP A 59 -3.88 4.19 11.09
CA ASP A 59 -2.73 4.98 10.65
C ASP A 59 -1.60 4.09 10.08
N ALA A 60 -1.28 2.98 10.75
CA ALA A 60 -0.27 2.03 10.25
C ALA A 60 -0.65 1.43 8.88
N LEU A 61 -1.92 1.03 8.71
CA LEU A 61 -2.44 0.50 7.45
C LEU A 61 -2.45 1.55 6.34
N ALA A 62 -2.78 2.81 6.68
CA ALA A 62 -2.78 3.91 5.73
C ALA A 62 -1.34 4.18 5.23
N ARG A 63 -0.36 4.25 6.13
CA ARG A 63 1.06 4.43 5.78
C ARG A 63 1.57 3.29 4.89
N ALA A 64 1.24 2.05 5.23
CA ALA A 64 1.62 0.88 4.41
C ALA A 64 1.01 0.97 3.00
N SER A 65 -0.24 1.40 2.89
CA SER A 65 -0.93 1.56 1.60
C SER A 65 -0.36 2.71 0.76
N VAL A 66 0.06 3.81 1.40
CA VAL A 66 0.79 4.90 0.70
C VAL A 66 2.13 4.39 0.17
N ALA A 67 2.89 3.63 0.97
CA ALA A 67 4.15 3.04 0.52
C ALA A 67 3.93 2.07 -0.66
N GLU A 68 2.88 1.26 -0.63
CA GLU A 68 2.50 0.39 -1.75
C GLU A 68 2.20 1.21 -3.02
N ARG A 69 1.46 2.33 -2.90
CA ARG A 69 1.20 3.24 -4.03
C ARG A 69 2.50 3.83 -4.62
N ASP A 70 3.47 4.15 -3.77
CA ASP A 70 4.77 4.61 -4.21
C ASP A 70 5.57 3.52 -4.94
N GLU A 71 5.45 2.27 -4.51
CA GLU A 71 6.03 1.14 -5.24
C GLU A 71 5.39 0.94 -6.61
N ILE A 72 4.07 1.14 -6.73
CA ILE A 72 3.34 1.08 -8.01
C ILE A 72 3.84 2.17 -8.96
N ARG A 73 3.96 3.41 -8.47
CA ARG A 73 4.51 4.53 -9.25
C ARG A 73 5.91 4.22 -9.76
N ALA A 74 6.80 3.75 -8.90
CA ALA A 74 8.15 3.35 -9.32
C ALA A 74 8.13 2.19 -10.33
N ALA A 75 7.19 1.26 -10.22
CA ALA A 75 7.02 0.19 -11.21
C ALA A 75 6.56 0.72 -12.57
N ARG A 76 5.63 1.70 -12.61
CA ARG A 76 5.21 2.37 -13.85
C ARG A 76 6.37 3.11 -14.52
N GLU A 77 7.22 3.77 -13.75
CA GLU A 77 8.44 4.41 -14.28
C GLU A 77 9.38 3.39 -14.95
N ARG A 78 9.52 2.19 -14.36
CA ARG A 78 10.28 1.09 -14.98
C ARG A 78 9.64 0.59 -16.26
N VAL A 79 8.30 0.52 -16.34
CA VAL A 79 7.59 0.17 -17.58
C VAL A 79 7.88 1.23 -18.65
N ALA A 80 7.73 2.51 -18.31
CA ALA A 80 7.96 3.63 -19.24
C ALA A 80 9.42 3.72 -19.74
N SER A 81 10.39 3.38 -18.90
CA SER A 81 11.82 3.35 -19.26
C SER A 81 12.25 2.03 -19.93
N GLY A 82 11.37 1.04 -20.06
CA GLY A 82 11.70 -0.26 -20.64
C GLY A 82 12.58 -1.16 -19.76
N THR A 83 12.70 -0.85 -18.47
CA THR A 83 13.52 -1.59 -17.49
C THR A 83 12.68 -2.52 -16.60
N PHE A 84 11.37 -2.56 -16.81
CA PHE A 84 10.47 -3.43 -16.04
C PHE A 84 10.83 -4.91 -16.20
N GLY A 85 10.74 -5.66 -15.11
CA GLY A 85 11.06 -7.09 -15.07
C GLY A 85 12.56 -7.41 -15.05
N VAL A 86 13.43 -6.41 -14.83
CA VAL A 86 14.86 -6.62 -14.62
C VAL A 86 15.21 -6.43 -13.14
N CYS A 87 15.98 -7.34 -12.56
CA CYS A 87 16.40 -7.26 -11.17
C CYS A 87 17.37 -6.09 -10.95
N GLU A 88 17.06 -5.20 -10.01
CA GLU A 88 17.89 -4.03 -9.67
C GLU A 88 19.25 -4.39 -9.04
N VAL A 89 19.44 -5.64 -8.60
CA VAL A 89 20.66 -6.10 -7.92
C VAL A 89 21.61 -6.81 -8.90
N CYS A 90 21.11 -7.80 -9.63
CA CYS A 90 21.94 -8.65 -10.48
C CYS A 90 21.72 -8.46 -11.98
N GLY A 91 20.80 -7.57 -12.40
CA GLY A 91 20.49 -7.29 -13.80
C GLY A 91 19.80 -8.44 -14.56
N ARG A 92 19.49 -9.56 -13.90
CA ARG A 92 18.82 -10.71 -14.53
C ARG A 92 17.31 -10.51 -14.62
N PRO A 93 16.62 -11.16 -15.58
CA PRO A 93 15.17 -11.15 -15.64
C PRO A 93 14.52 -11.65 -14.34
N ILE A 94 13.45 -10.98 -13.93
CA ILE A 94 12.55 -11.42 -12.86
C ILE A 94 11.52 -12.35 -13.52
N ALA A 95 11.30 -13.52 -12.92
CA ALA A 95 10.35 -14.50 -13.46
C ALA A 95 8.94 -13.91 -13.58
N ASP A 96 8.27 -14.19 -14.71
CA ASP A 96 6.92 -13.69 -14.99
C ASP A 96 5.93 -14.04 -13.88
N ALA A 97 5.92 -15.29 -13.41
CA ALA A 97 5.05 -15.71 -12.30
C ALA A 97 5.24 -14.87 -11.03
N ARG A 98 6.47 -14.37 -10.78
CA ARG A 98 6.74 -13.46 -9.65
C ARG A 98 6.18 -12.06 -9.90
N LEU A 99 6.29 -11.55 -11.13
CA LEU A 99 5.71 -10.26 -11.50
C LEU A 99 4.17 -10.32 -11.56
N GLU A 100 3.58 -11.46 -11.89
CA GLU A 100 2.14 -11.69 -11.81
C GLU A 100 1.65 -11.70 -10.36
N ALA A 101 2.38 -12.37 -9.47
CA ALA A 101 2.05 -12.39 -8.05
C ALA A 101 2.36 -11.07 -7.34
N ARG A 102 3.42 -10.37 -7.73
CA ARG A 102 3.89 -9.10 -7.16
C ARG A 102 4.38 -8.16 -8.26
N PRO A 103 3.49 -7.37 -8.90
CA PRO A 103 3.84 -6.48 -10.02
C PRO A 103 4.86 -5.39 -9.67
N THR A 104 4.98 -5.04 -8.38
CA THR A 104 5.96 -4.06 -7.91
C THR A 104 7.35 -4.64 -7.64
N ALA A 105 7.56 -5.96 -7.83
CA ALA A 105 8.81 -6.62 -7.50
C ALA A 105 10.02 -6.01 -8.24
N ARG A 106 11.03 -5.60 -7.46
CA ARG A 106 12.28 -5.00 -7.93
C ARG A 106 13.46 -5.97 -8.03
N ARG A 107 13.31 -7.15 -7.40
CA ARG A 107 14.38 -8.14 -7.25
C ARG A 107 13.90 -9.53 -7.67
N CYS A 108 14.79 -10.28 -8.31
CA CYS A 108 14.57 -11.70 -8.60
C CYS A 108 14.50 -12.51 -7.29
N ILE A 109 14.03 -13.75 -7.37
CA ILE A 109 13.88 -14.61 -6.18
C ILE A 109 15.19 -14.82 -5.43
N VAL A 110 16.31 -14.91 -6.16
CA VAL A 110 17.66 -15.12 -5.61
C VAL A 110 18.16 -13.88 -4.85
N CYS A 111 17.82 -12.67 -5.29
CA CYS A 111 18.26 -11.43 -4.66
C CYS A 111 17.27 -10.87 -3.63
N ALA A 112 16.12 -11.52 -3.43
CA ALA A 112 15.08 -11.10 -2.50
C ALA A 112 15.16 -11.82 -1.14
N THR A 113 16.38 -12.24 -0.78
CA THR A 113 16.74 -12.78 0.54
C THR A 113 17.00 -11.64 1.51
#